data_AF-A0A955XJX5-F1
#
_entry.id   AF-A0A955XJX5-F1
#
_cell.length_a   1.000
_cell.length_b   1.000
_cell.length_c   1.000
_cell.angle_alpha   90.00
_cell.angle_beta   90.00
_cell.angle_gamma   90.00
#
_symmetry.space_group_name_H-M   'P 1'
#
loop_
_entity.id
_entity.type
_entity.pdbx_description
1 polymer ?
#
loop_
_entity_poly.entity_id
_entity_poly.type
_entity_poly.pdbx_seq_one_letter_code
_entity_poly.pdbx_strand_id
1 'polypeptide(L)'
;MIARLQAAGVDARDVEGGVWIGVPDRAFAQAALRALGVSAVVAGGGVQVPADAVDAVLAVCAPECLLFDLDGVLADVSQSYRAAIVAAAAAFGVTLTPAAIAAGKAEGDANNDWVLTRRLMARQGVEVSLEAVTEAFEAAYQGTDDAPGLWRTERLLVDLEWLGALGERWPLGIVTGRPRGDADRFFGETGLGALVAASVTMHEAAAKPDPAPVRLCLERLGRRRAWLV
;
A
#
# COMPACT_ATOMS: atom_id res chain seq x y z
N MET A 1 28.02 16.29 4.39
CA MET A 1 26.67 16.41 3.80
C MET A 1 26.68 16.03 2.34
N ILE A 2 27.24 16.86 1.46
CA ILE A 2 27.24 16.63 0.01
C ILE A 2 27.88 15.29 -0.35
N ALA A 3 28.99 14.95 0.31
CA ALA A 3 29.60 13.64 0.15
C ALA A 3 28.64 12.46 0.42
N ARG A 4 27.70 12.58 1.38
CA ARG A 4 26.68 11.54 1.64
C ARG A 4 25.66 11.46 0.50
N LEU A 5 25.24 12.62 -0.03
CA LEU A 5 24.29 12.70 -1.15
C LEU A 5 24.92 12.15 -2.44
N GLN A 6 26.14 12.58 -2.76
CA GLN A 6 26.89 12.12 -3.93
C GLN A 6 27.25 10.63 -3.84
N ALA A 7 27.59 10.13 -2.64
CA ALA A 7 27.81 8.69 -2.43
C ALA A 7 26.54 7.85 -2.68
N ALA A 8 25.35 8.44 -2.54
CA ALA A 8 24.08 7.83 -2.88
C ALA A 8 23.64 8.10 -4.34
N GLY A 9 24.52 8.66 -5.18
CA GLY A 9 24.26 8.96 -6.58
C GLY A 9 23.45 10.23 -6.85
N VAL A 10 23.24 11.08 -5.83
CA VAL A 10 22.50 12.34 -5.98
C VAL A 10 23.45 13.44 -6.47
N ASP A 11 23.10 14.12 -7.57
CA ASP A 11 23.80 15.34 -8.02
C ASP A 11 23.52 16.46 -7.02
N ALA A 12 24.48 16.74 -6.14
CA ALA A 12 24.34 17.71 -5.06
C ALA A 12 25.55 18.65 -5.00
N ARG A 13 25.28 19.95 -4.76
CA ARG A 13 26.30 21.02 -4.76
C ARG A 13 25.96 22.07 -3.71
N ASP A 14 26.97 22.65 -3.07
CA ASP A 14 26.77 23.75 -2.13
C ASP A 14 26.41 25.00 -2.94
N VAL A 15 25.41 25.73 -2.47
CA VAL A 15 25.00 27.02 -3.04
C VAL A 15 24.74 28.01 -1.91
N GLU A 16 24.68 29.30 -2.23
CA GLU A 16 24.33 30.30 -1.23
C GLU A 16 22.94 30.01 -0.64
N GLY A 17 22.87 29.88 0.68
CA GLY A 17 21.62 29.61 1.39
C GLY A 17 21.16 28.14 1.38
N GLY A 18 21.99 27.18 0.97
CA GLY A 18 21.66 25.76 1.14
C GLY A 18 22.38 24.81 0.18
N VAL A 19 21.67 23.77 -0.24
CA VAL A 19 22.16 22.73 -1.15
C VAL A 19 21.28 22.70 -2.37
N TRP A 20 21.91 22.71 -3.53
CA TRP A 20 21.22 22.46 -4.78
C TRP A 20 21.30 20.97 -5.11
N ILE A 21 20.15 20.40 -5.50
CA ILE A 21 19.98 19.01 -5.89
C ILE A 21 19.47 18.94 -7.33
N GLY A 22 20.20 18.23 -8.19
CA GLY A 22 19.78 17.88 -9.53
C GLY A 22 18.75 16.75 -9.49
N VAL A 23 17.58 16.98 -10.07
CA VAL A 23 16.48 16.00 -10.13
C VAL A 23 15.85 15.99 -11.52
N PRO A 24 15.44 14.81 -12.05
CA PRO A 24 14.80 14.73 -13.35
C PRO A 24 13.40 15.36 -13.33
N ASP A 25 12.66 15.20 -12.23
CA ASP A 25 11.35 15.82 -12.03
C ASP A 25 11.39 16.78 -10.82
N ARG A 26 11.46 18.07 -11.13
CA ARG A 26 11.53 19.16 -10.15
C ARG A 26 10.21 19.35 -9.41
N ALA A 27 9.09 19.11 -10.08
CA ALA A 27 7.76 19.29 -9.49
C ALA A 27 7.51 18.19 -8.45
N PHE A 28 7.82 16.94 -8.81
CA PHE A 28 7.79 15.82 -7.87
C PHE A 28 8.72 16.06 -6.67
N ALA A 29 10.00 16.36 -6.91
CA ALA A 29 10.96 16.54 -5.83
C ALA A 29 10.54 17.66 -4.88
N GLN A 30 10.09 18.81 -5.42
CA GLN A 30 9.60 19.91 -4.60
C GLN A 30 8.38 19.51 -3.77
N ALA A 31 7.39 18.84 -4.37
CA ALA A 31 6.19 18.41 -3.67
C ALA A 31 6.50 17.37 -2.57
N ALA A 32 7.34 16.38 -2.88
CA ALA A 32 7.73 15.33 -1.93
C ALA A 32 8.53 15.90 -0.74
N LEU A 33 9.49 16.80 -1.00
CA LEU A 33 10.24 17.47 0.06
C LEU A 33 9.33 18.32 0.95
N ARG A 34 8.39 19.07 0.36
CA ARG A 34 7.42 19.87 1.12
C ARG A 34 6.49 19.01 1.98
N ALA A 35 6.08 17.84 1.48
CA ALA A 35 5.30 16.87 2.26
C ALA A 35 6.08 16.36 3.49
N LEU A 36 7.42 16.34 3.44
CA LEU A 36 8.31 16.04 4.56
C LEU A 36 8.62 17.26 5.43
N GLY A 37 7.97 18.41 5.20
CA GLY A 37 8.22 19.66 5.94
C GLY A 37 9.50 20.39 5.52
N VAL A 38 10.14 20.00 4.42
CA VAL A 38 11.37 20.61 3.91
C VAL A 38 11.03 21.73 2.92
N SER A 39 11.56 22.92 3.18
CA SER A 39 11.52 24.01 2.19
C SER A 39 12.28 23.59 0.92
N ALA A 40 11.61 23.64 -0.22
CA ALA A 40 12.21 23.34 -1.51
C ALA A 40 11.81 24.40 -2.53
N VAL A 41 12.83 25.00 -3.17
CA VAL A 41 12.68 26.04 -4.19
C VAL A 41 13.22 25.50 -5.50
N VAL A 42 12.41 25.52 -6.57
CA VAL A 42 12.87 25.14 -7.90
C VAL A 42 13.88 26.19 -8.38
N ALA A 43 15.11 25.75 -8.68
CA ALA A 43 16.19 26.63 -9.10
C ALA A 43 17.10 25.91 -10.09
N GLY A 44 17.44 26.56 -11.20
CA GLY A 44 18.49 26.12 -12.14
C GLY A 44 18.47 24.63 -12.47
N GLY A 45 17.42 24.11 -13.12
CA GLY A 45 17.38 22.71 -13.53
C GLY A 45 17.15 21.69 -12.39
N GLY A 46 17.14 22.11 -11.12
CA GLY A 46 16.96 21.25 -9.94
C GLY A 46 16.12 21.91 -8.83
N VAL A 47 16.39 21.53 -7.58
CA VAL A 47 15.75 22.09 -6.38
C VAL A 47 16.81 22.50 -5.35
N GLN A 48 16.62 23.66 -4.72
CA GLN A 48 17.42 24.12 -3.59
C GLN A 48 16.69 23.83 -2.28
N VAL A 49 17.42 23.26 -1.33
CA VAL A 49 16.94 22.84 0.00
C VAL A 49 17.88 23.31 1.12
N PRO A 50 17.40 23.38 2.38
CA PRO A 50 18.26 23.56 3.56
C PRO A 50 19.35 22.49 3.67
N ALA A 51 20.51 22.87 4.24
CA ALA A 51 21.65 21.97 4.40
C ALA A 51 21.41 20.82 5.39
N ASP A 52 20.48 20.97 6.33
CA ASP A 52 20.10 19.92 7.27
C ASP A 52 19.11 18.90 6.69
N ALA A 53 18.56 19.12 5.49
CA ALA A 53 17.54 18.28 4.86
C ALA A 53 18.08 16.97 4.22
N VAL A 54 19.27 16.51 4.61
CA VAL A 54 19.98 15.40 3.94
C VAL A 54 19.16 14.11 3.87
N ASP A 55 18.57 13.69 4.99
CA ASP A 55 17.86 12.42 5.03
C ASP A 55 16.54 12.47 4.25
N ALA A 56 15.88 13.65 4.20
CA ALA A 56 14.70 13.87 3.36
C ALA A 56 15.06 13.84 1.86
N VAL A 57 16.17 14.49 1.47
CA VAL A 57 16.67 14.41 0.08
C VAL A 57 17.00 12.97 -0.30
N LEU A 58 17.67 12.22 0.57
CA LEU A 58 17.98 10.81 0.33
C LEU A 58 16.71 9.96 0.19
N ALA A 59 15.69 10.18 1.03
CA ALA A 59 14.41 9.48 0.91
C ALA A 59 13.69 9.80 -0.41
N VAL A 60 13.74 11.04 -0.87
CA VAL A 60 13.07 11.49 -2.10
C VAL A 60 13.84 11.12 -3.36
N CYS A 61 15.17 11.12 -3.34
CA CYS A 61 15.98 11.00 -4.56
C CYS A 61 16.72 9.67 -4.69
N ALA A 62 16.91 8.94 -3.60
CA ALA A 62 17.73 7.73 -3.56
C ALA A 62 17.08 6.62 -2.69
N PRO A 63 15.89 6.11 -3.09
CA PRO A 63 15.31 4.93 -2.46
C PRO A 63 16.22 3.72 -2.68
N GLU A 64 16.27 2.82 -1.70
CA GLU A 64 17.06 1.59 -1.78
C GLU A 64 16.21 0.37 -2.14
N CYS A 65 14.88 0.51 -2.07
CA CYS A 65 13.89 -0.49 -2.42
C CYS A 65 12.54 0.17 -2.75
N LEU A 66 11.64 -0.59 -3.37
CA LEU A 66 10.24 -0.19 -3.56
C LEU A 66 9.36 -1.08 -2.70
N LEU A 67 8.42 -0.46 -2.00
CA LEU A 67 7.37 -1.15 -1.27
C LEU A 67 6.04 -0.89 -1.98
N PHE A 68 5.17 -1.89 -1.99
CA PHE A 68 3.84 -1.76 -2.56
C PHE A 68 2.79 -2.15 -1.53
N ASP A 69 1.69 -1.41 -1.48
CA ASP A 69 0.44 -2.01 -1.06
C ASP A 69 -0.01 -3.09 -2.06
N LEU A 70 -0.90 -3.97 -1.65
CA LEU A 70 -1.42 -5.02 -2.52
C LEU A 70 -2.75 -4.59 -3.14
N ASP A 71 -3.77 -4.35 -2.32
CA ASP A 71 -5.15 -4.17 -2.80
C ASP A 71 -5.36 -2.80 -3.42
N GLY A 72 -5.78 -2.77 -4.68
CA GLY A 72 -5.96 -1.54 -5.46
C GLY A 72 -4.66 -0.95 -6.02
N VAL A 73 -3.50 -1.54 -5.71
CA VAL A 73 -2.19 -1.17 -6.29
C VAL A 73 -1.68 -2.26 -7.21
N LEU A 74 -1.46 -3.47 -6.69
CA LEU A 74 -1.04 -4.63 -7.46
C LEU A 74 -2.19 -5.61 -7.74
N ALA A 75 -3.18 -5.69 -6.86
CA ALA A 75 -4.33 -6.59 -6.97
C ALA A 75 -5.63 -5.84 -7.25
N ASP A 76 -6.34 -6.25 -8.31
CA ASP A 76 -7.71 -5.84 -8.55
C ASP A 76 -8.64 -6.64 -7.64
N VAL A 77 -9.17 -5.98 -6.62
CA VAL A 77 -10.15 -6.52 -5.66
C VAL A 77 -11.56 -5.98 -5.89
N SER A 78 -11.80 -5.30 -7.02
CA SER A 78 -13.05 -4.60 -7.26
C SER A 78 -14.27 -5.53 -7.29
N GLN A 79 -14.06 -6.77 -7.72
CA GLN A 79 -15.09 -7.82 -7.86
C GLN A 79 -15.14 -8.80 -6.68
N SER A 80 -14.16 -8.79 -5.77
CA SER A 80 -14.09 -9.76 -4.67
C SER A 80 -14.66 -9.19 -3.36
N TYR A 81 -13.95 -8.25 -2.72
CA TYR A 81 -14.32 -7.73 -1.40
C TYR A 81 -15.69 -7.05 -1.40
N ARG A 82 -16.01 -6.24 -2.41
CA ARG A 82 -17.33 -5.59 -2.49
C ARG A 82 -18.46 -6.61 -2.65
N ALA A 83 -18.24 -7.66 -3.43
CA ALA A 83 -19.21 -8.74 -3.58
C ALA A 83 -19.34 -9.54 -2.29
N ALA A 84 -18.26 -9.74 -1.53
CA ALA A 84 -18.28 -10.40 -0.23
C ALA A 84 -19.07 -9.58 0.81
N ILE A 85 -18.92 -8.26 0.84
CA ILE A 85 -19.75 -7.36 1.68
C ILE A 85 -21.25 -7.54 1.35
N VAL A 86 -21.59 -7.52 0.06
CA VAL A 86 -22.99 -7.67 -0.40
C VAL A 86 -23.54 -9.05 -0.04
N ALA A 87 -22.77 -10.11 -0.29
CA ALA A 87 -23.17 -11.48 -0.01
C ALA A 87 -23.35 -11.72 1.50
N ALA A 88 -22.42 -11.24 2.33
CA ALA A 88 -22.49 -11.34 3.78
C ALA A 88 -23.73 -10.63 4.32
N ALA A 89 -24.01 -9.41 3.87
CA ALA A 89 -25.22 -8.67 4.28
C ALA A 89 -26.51 -9.38 3.83
N ALA A 90 -26.52 -9.91 2.60
CA ALA A 90 -27.67 -10.63 2.04
C ALA A 90 -28.01 -11.90 2.84
N ALA A 91 -27.02 -12.57 3.41
CA ALA A 91 -27.23 -13.74 4.29
C ALA A 91 -28.08 -13.39 5.53
N PHE A 92 -28.13 -12.13 5.92
CA PHE A 92 -28.94 -11.62 7.03
C PHE A 92 -30.14 -10.76 6.56
N GLY A 93 -30.52 -10.88 5.28
CA GLY A 93 -31.66 -10.18 4.71
C GLY A 93 -31.45 -8.69 4.44
N VAL A 94 -30.20 -8.22 4.47
CA VAL A 94 -29.86 -6.81 4.21
C VAL A 94 -29.33 -6.65 2.78
N THR A 95 -29.90 -5.71 2.04
CA THR A 95 -29.39 -5.34 0.71
C THR A 95 -28.52 -4.08 0.83
N LEU A 96 -27.24 -4.21 0.49
CA LEU A 96 -26.30 -3.08 0.44
C LEU A 96 -26.04 -2.66 -1.00
N THR A 97 -26.15 -1.36 -1.27
CA THR A 97 -25.84 -0.80 -2.60
C THR A 97 -24.36 -0.47 -2.72
N PRO A 98 -23.79 -0.48 -3.95
CA PRO A 98 -22.40 -0.04 -4.17
C PRO A 98 -22.13 1.37 -3.63
N ALA A 99 -23.12 2.28 -3.73
CA ALA A 99 -23.02 3.64 -3.20
C ALA A 99 -22.93 3.66 -1.67
N ALA A 100 -23.73 2.85 -0.97
CA ALA A 100 -23.67 2.74 0.49
C ALA A 100 -22.33 2.17 0.96
N ILE A 101 -21.79 1.17 0.26
CA ILE A 101 -20.47 0.58 0.56
C ILE A 101 -19.37 1.61 0.33
N ALA A 102 -19.40 2.33 -0.79
CA ALA A 102 -18.42 3.38 -1.11
C ALA A 102 -18.45 4.51 -0.07
N ALA A 103 -19.65 5.00 0.29
CA ALA A 103 -19.81 6.00 1.34
C ALA A 103 -19.28 5.49 2.69
N GLY A 104 -19.64 4.25 3.06
CA GLY A 104 -19.17 3.64 4.30
C GLY A 104 -17.64 3.46 4.35
N LYS A 105 -16.99 3.12 3.23
CA LYS A 105 -15.51 3.08 3.16
C LYS A 105 -14.90 4.48 3.26
N ALA A 106 -15.51 5.48 2.62
CA ALA A 106 -15.03 6.86 2.62
C ALA A 106 -15.15 7.54 3.99
N GLU A 107 -16.10 7.14 4.83
CA GLU A 107 -16.24 7.62 6.21
C GLU A 107 -15.08 7.20 7.12
N GLY A 108 -14.28 6.19 6.75
CA GLY A 108 -13.22 5.65 7.61
C GLY A 108 -13.75 4.86 8.81
N ASP A 109 -12.90 4.67 9.83
CA ASP A 109 -13.18 3.99 11.11
C ASP A 109 -13.58 2.50 11.05
N ALA A 110 -13.49 1.86 9.88
CA ALA A 110 -13.58 0.41 9.78
C ALA A 110 -12.18 -0.16 9.52
N ASN A 111 -11.63 -0.84 10.52
CA ASN A 111 -10.30 -1.46 10.42
C ASN A 111 -10.26 -2.62 9.40
N ASN A 112 -11.42 -3.17 9.03
CA ASN A 112 -11.57 -4.17 7.98
C ASN A 112 -13.01 -4.16 7.43
N ASP A 113 -13.24 -4.96 6.39
CA ASP A 113 -14.53 -5.03 5.70
C ASP A 113 -15.61 -5.77 6.48
N TRP A 114 -15.26 -6.58 7.48
CA TRP A 114 -16.23 -7.20 8.39
C TRP A 114 -16.90 -6.15 9.28
N VAL A 115 -16.11 -5.25 9.88
CA VAL A 115 -16.62 -4.13 10.71
C VAL A 115 -17.48 -3.19 9.88
N LEU A 116 -17.05 -2.88 8.65
CA LEU A 116 -17.83 -2.07 7.73
C LEU A 116 -19.19 -2.73 7.43
N THR A 117 -19.19 -4.03 7.10
CA THR A 117 -20.41 -4.77 6.75
C THR A 117 -21.41 -4.77 7.90
N ARG A 118 -20.95 -5.11 9.11
CA ARG A 118 -21.77 -5.07 10.33
C ARG A 118 -22.35 -3.68 10.57
N ARG A 119 -21.53 -2.62 10.46
CA ARG A 119 -21.96 -1.23 10.65
C ARG A 119 -23.04 -0.83 9.64
N LEU A 120 -22.90 -1.22 8.37
CA LEU A 120 -23.88 -0.91 7.33
C LEU A 120 -25.20 -1.65 7.56
N MET A 121 -25.17 -2.89 8.05
CA MET A 121 -26.36 -3.65 8.43
C MET A 121 -27.08 -3.03 9.65
N ALA A 122 -26.32 -2.64 10.67
CA ALA A 122 -26.84 -1.95 11.85
C ALA A 122 -27.60 -0.66 11.49
N ARG A 123 -27.11 0.11 10.51
CA ARG A 123 -27.81 1.30 9.99
C ARG A 123 -29.17 1.00 9.35
N GLN A 124 -29.39 -0.23 8.92
CA GLN A 124 -30.68 -0.70 8.41
C GLN A 124 -31.53 -1.43 9.48
N GLY A 125 -31.11 -1.38 10.75
CA GLY A 125 -31.83 -1.97 11.88
C GLY A 125 -31.54 -3.46 12.09
N VAL A 126 -30.54 -4.03 11.42
CA VAL A 126 -30.15 -5.44 11.57
C VAL A 126 -28.86 -5.54 12.37
N GLU A 127 -29.00 -5.84 13.66
CA GLU A 127 -27.89 -6.05 14.58
C GLU A 127 -27.44 -7.51 14.56
N VAL A 128 -26.20 -7.74 14.12
CA VAL A 128 -25.57 -9.06 14.07
C VAL A 128 -24.20 -8.98 14.75
N SER A 129 -23.76 -10.07 15.36
CA SER A 129 -22.42 -10.14 15.96
C SER A 129 -21.34 -10.01 14.89
N LEU A 130 -20.16 -9.51 15.27
CA LEU A 130 -19.05 -9.41 14.31
C LEU A 130 -18.62 -10.79 13.84
N GLU A 131 -18.65 -11.78 14.73
CA GLU A 131 -18.29 -13.16 14.45
C GLU A 131 -19.15 -13.77 13.33
N ALA A 132 -20.47 -13.58 13.39
CA ALA A 132 -21.38 -14.11 12.38
C ALA A 132 -21.25 -13.36 11.04
N VAL A 133 -20.99 -12.05 11.06
CA VAL A 133 -20.70 -11.29 9.84
C VAL A 133 -19.38 -11.74 9.22
N THR A 134 -18.34 -11.97 10.03
CA THR A 134 -17.06 -12.51 9.57
C THR A 134 -17.23 -13.89 8.96
N GLU A 135 -17.99 -14.79 9.59
CA GLU A 135 -18.26 -16.13 9.03
C GLU A 135 -18.97 -16.06 7.66
N ALA A 136 -20.03 -15.26 7.55
CA ALA A 136 -20.75 -15.08 6.29
C ALA A 136 -19.87 -14.43 5.20
N PHE A 137 -19.02 -13.48 5.59
CA PHE A 137 -18.06 -12.85 4.68
C PHE A 137 -17.01 -13.84 4.20
N GLU A 138 -16.38 -14.59 5.10
CA GLU A 138 -15.35 -15.58 4.76
C GLU A 138 -15.93 -16.70 3.90
N ALA A 139 -17.16 -17.16 4.17
CA ALA A 139 -17.83 -18.15 3.32
C ALA A 139 -18.00 -17.65 1.88
N ALA A 140 -18.38 -16.38 1.68
CA ALA A 140 -18.47 -15.79 0.34
C ALA A 140 -17.09 -15.54 -0.29
N TYR A 141 -16.14 -15.04 0.49
CA TYR A 141 -14.81 -14.70 0.01
C TYR A 141 -14.00 -15.94 -0.36
N GLN A 142 -13.85 -16.88 0.57
CA GLN A 142 -13.10 -18.14 0.43
C GLN A 142 -13.82 -19.16 -0.47
N GLY A 143 -15.15 -19.14 -0.47
CA GLY A 143 -16.00 -20.10 -1.13
C GLY A 143 -16.48 -21.20 -0.19
N THR A 144 -17.40 -22.00 -0.69
CA THR A 144 -17.96 -23.18 -0.03
C THR A 144 -17.87 -24.38 -0.97
N ASP A 145 -18.32 -25.55 -0.52
CA ASP A 145 -18.41 -26.74 -1.38
C ASP A 145 -19.33 -26.51 -2.59
N ASP A 146 -20.32 -25.62 -2.44
CA ASP A 146 -21.34 -25.35 -3.46
C ASP A 146 -21.02 -24.13 -4.34
N ALA A 147 -20.10 -23.25 -3.93
CA ALA A 147 -19.82 -21.99 -4.62
C ALA A 147 -18.32 -21.63 -4.61
N PRO A 148 -17.74 -21.23 -5.75
CA PRO A 148 -16.35 -20.80 -5.79
C PRO A 148 -16.15 -19.51 -4.99
N GLY A 149 -15.00 -19.40 -4.33
CA GLY A 149 -14.63 -18.19 -3.60
C GLY A 149 -14.45 -16.98 -4.51
N LEU A 150 -14.95 -15.84 -4.05
CA LEU A 150 -14.81 -14.55 -4.73
C LEU A 150 -13.34 -14.12 -4.91
N TRP A 151 -12.40 -14.60 -4.09
CA TRP A 151 -10.97 -14.35 -4.31
C TRP A 151 -10.49 -14.78 -5.70
N ARG A 152 -11.15 -15.76 -6.35
CA ARG A 152 -10.83 -16.20 -7.72
C ARG A 152 -11.11 -15.16 -8.80
N THR A 153 -11.87 -14.12 -8.47
CA THR A 153 -12.16 -13.01 -9.39
C THR A 153 -11.05 -11.96 -9.41
N GLU A 154 -10.12 -12.03 -8.45
CA GLU A 154 -9.02 -11.09 -8.33
C GLU A 154 -7.99 -11.30 -9.44
N ARG A 155 -7.34 -10.21 -9.83
CA ARG A 155 -6.36 -10.21 -10.92
C ARG A 155 -5.18 -9.33 -10.56
N LEU A 156 -4.03 -9.63 -11.13
CA LEU A 156 -2.89 -8.71 -11.08
C LEU A 156 -3.18 -7.50 -11.98
N LEU A 157 -2.99 -6.30 -11.44
CA LEU A 157 -3.21 -5.02 -12.15
C LEU A 157 -2.02 -4.62 -13.03
N VAL A 158 -0.84 -5.15 -12.74
CA VAL A 158 0.41 -4.80 -13.40
C VAL A 158 0.98 -5.98 -14.17
N ASP A 159 1.81 -5.69 -15.16
CA ASP A 159 2.59 -6.69 -15.86
C ASP A 159 3.76 -7.18 -14.97
N LEU A 160 3.93 -8.50 -14.85
CA LEU A 160 5.04 -9.12 -14.12
C LEU A 160 6.39 -8.84 -14.77
N GLU A 161 6.47 -8.75 -16.09
CA GLU A 161 7.72 -8.43 -16.79
C GLU A 161 8.19 -7.03 -16.42
N TRP A 162 7.25 -6.08 -16.44
CA TRP A 162 7.51 -4.71 -16.01
C TRP A 162 7.93 -4.64 -14.54
N LEU A 163 7.23 -5.37 -13.67
CA LEU A 163 7.57 -5.42 -12.24
C LEU A 163 8.94 -6.09 -12.02
N GLY A 164 9.27 -7.12 -12.79
CA GLY A 164 10.58 -7.77 -12.78
C GLY A 164 11.71 -6.80 -13.17
N ALA A 165 11.51 -6.00 -14.22
CA ALA A 165 12.47 -4.97 -14.63
C ALA A 165 12.69 -3.89 -13.56
N LEU A 166 11.67 -3.58 -12.74
CA LEU A 166 11.85 -2.76 -11.54
C LEU A 166 12.66 -3.49 -10.46
N GLY A 167 12.38 -4.77 -10.27
CA GLY A 167 13.08 -5.65 -9.32
C GLY A 167 14.59 -5.74 -9.56
N GLU A 168 15.03 -5.64 -10.80
CA GLU A 168 16.47 -5.58 -11.17
C GLU A 168 17.16 -4.31 -10.65
N ARG A 169 16.41 -3.22 -10.48
CA ARG A 169 16.93 -1.93 -10.00
C ARG A 169 16.78 -1.77 -8.50
N TRP A 170 15.66 -2.23 -7.95
CA TRP A 170 15.31 -2.08 -6.55
C TRP A 170 14.68 -3.38 -6.04
N PRO A 171 15.14 -3.92 -4.90
CA PRO A 171 14.41 -4.97 -4.21
C PRO A 171 12.95 -4.56 -3.97
N LEU A 172 12.03 -5.47 -4.23
CA LEU A 172 10.60 -5.22 -4.08
C LEU A 172 10.09 -5.81 -2.77
N GLY A 173 9.32 -5.03 -2.03
CA GLY A 173 8.61 -5.47 -0.84
C GLY A 173 7.11 -5.23 -0.96
N ILE A 174 6.31 -6.03 -0.24
CA ILE A 174 4.87 -5.82 -0.11
C ILE A 174 4.52 -5.53 1.35
N VAL A 175 3.67 -4.52 1.57
CA VAL A 175 3.11 -4.22 2.88
C VAL A 175 1.61 -4.18 2.72
N THR A 176 0.92 -5.24 3.14
CA THR A 176 -0.51 -5.42 2.89
C THR A 176 -1.31 -5.62 4.17
N GLY A 177 -2.57 -5.19 4.13
CA GLY A 177 -3.56 -5.51 5.14
C GLY A 177 -4.14 -6.92 5.03
N ARG A 178 -3.79 -7.72 4.01
CA ARG A 178 -4.30 -9.09 3.87
C ARG A 178 -3.76 -10.02 4.95
N PRO A 179 -4.54 -11.01 5.41
CA PRO A 179 -4.00 -12.17 6.13
C PRO A 179 -2.93 -12.89 5.31
N ARG A 180 -1.96 -13.51 6.00
CA ARG A 180 -0.84 -14.23 5.37
C ARG A 180 -1.28 -15.24 4.32
N GLY A 181 -2.29 -16.06 4.64
CA GLY A 181 -2.79 -17.08 3.73
C GLY A 181 -3.35 -16.53 2.42
N ASP A 182 -4.12 -15.43 2.49
CA ASP A 182 -4.69 -14.80 1.30
C ASP A 182 -3.62 -14.11 0.44
N ALA A 183 -2.63 -13.50 1.07
CA ALA A 183 -1.49 -12.90 0.39
C ALA A 183 -0.65 -13.96 -0.33
N ASP A 184 -0.26 -15.02 0.38
CA ASP A 184 0.57 -16.10 -0.18
C ASP A 184 -0.14 -16.84 -1.32
N ARG A 185 -1.46 -17.07 -1.22
CA ARG A 185 -2.27 -17.61 -2.32
C ARG A 185 -2.19 -16.71 -3.54
N PHE A 186 -2.47 -15.42 -3.39
CA PHE A 186 -2.43 -14.47 -4.49
C PHE A 186 -1.04 -14.40 -5.13
N PHE A 187 0.02 -14.42 -4.32
CA PHE A 187 1.40 -14.44 -4.80
C PHE A 187 1.72 -15.68 -5.64
N GLY A 188 1.25 -16.85 -5.21
CA GLY A 188 1.44 -18.10 -5.92
C GLY A 188 0.69 -18.16 -7.25
N GLU A 189 -0.59 -17.77 -7.25
CA GLU A 189 -1.44 -17.86 -8.45
C GLU A 189 -1.08 -16.83 -9.53
N THR A 190 -0.63 -15.65 -9.11
CA THR A 190 -0.22 -14.60 -10.05
C THR A 190 1.26 -14.67 -10.43
N GLY A 191 2.07 -15.50 -9.77
CA GLY A 191 3.53 -15.52 -9.96
C GLY A 191 4.27 -14.34 -9.32
N LEU A 192 3.56 -13.40 -8.69
CA LEU A 192 4.13 -12.23 -7.99
C LEU A 192 5.13 -12.63 -6.90
N GLY A 193 4.92 -13.79 -6.24
CA GLY A 193 5.81 -14.27 -5.19
C GLY A 193 7.26 -14.47 -5.63
N ALA A 194 7.51 -14.73 -6.91
CA ALA A 194 8.87 -14.89 -7.44
C ALA A 194 9.65 -13.57 -7.53
N LEU A 195 8.95 -12.42 -7.52
CA LEU A 195 9.54 -11.09 -7.69
C LEU A 195 9.69 -10.33 -6.36
N VAL A 196 9.01 -10.77 -5.31
CA VAL A 196 8.91 -10.06 -4.03
C VAL A 196 9.94 -10.62 -3.05
N ALA A 197 10.90 -9.78 -2.65
CA ALA A 197 11.97 -10.17 -1.74
C ALA A 197 11.53 -10.21 -0.27
N ALA A 198 10.50 -9.44 0.11
CA ALA A 198 9.90 -9.49 1.43
C ALA A 198 8.44 -9.07 1.41
N SER A 199 7.61 -9.65 2.26
CA SER A 199 6.23 -9.19 2.46
C SER A 199 5.89 -9.11 3.93
N VAL A 200 5.12 -8.09 4.32
CA VAL A 200 4.52 -7.91 5.64
C VAL A 200 3.01 -7.89 5.46
N THR A 201 2.34 -8.78 6.18
CA THR A 201 0.90 -9.04 6.12
C THR A 201 0.22 -8.66 7.45
N MET A 202 -1.08 -8.85 7.51
CA MET A 202 -1.88 -8.58 8.71
C MET A 202 -1.30 -9.27 9.95
N HIS A 203 -1.37 -8.59 11.09
CA HIS A 203 -0.93 -9.04 12.42
C HIS A 203 0.58 -9.20 12.65
N GLU A 204 1.42 -9.01 11.63
CA GLU A 204 2.88 -9.01 11.82
C GLU A 204 3.43 -7.72 12.43
N ALA A 205 2.63 -6.64 12.39
CA ALA A 205 2.94 -5.34 12.99
C ALA A 205 1.64 -4.58 13.30
N ALA A 206 1.76 -3.43 13.99
CA ALA A 206 0.64 -2.52 14.20
C ALA A 206 0.01 -2.11 12.85
N ALA A 207 -1.32 -2.06 12.78
CA ALA A 207 -2.03 -1.82 11.53
C ALA A 207 -1.75 -0.41 10.97
N LYS A 208 -1.79 -0.28 9.64
CA LYS A 208 -1.74 1.03 8.96
C LYS A 208 -2.82 1.96 9.57
N PRO A 209 -2.55 3.26 9.77
CA PRO A 209 -1.43 4.03 9.23
C PRO A 209 -0.15 4.03 10.09
N ASP A 210 -0.03 3.15 11.08
CA ASP A 210 1.20 3.01 11.85
C ASP A 210 2.39 2.68 10.91
N PRO A 211 3.58 3.28 11.10
CA PRO A 211 4.75 3.02 10.27
C PRO A 211 5.43 1.66 10.53
N ALA A 212 5.04 0.91 11.56
CA ALA A 212 5.67 -0.35 11.95
C ALA A 212 5.73 -1.40 10.83
N PRO A 213 4.69 -1.63 10.00
CA PRO A 213 4.75 -2.58 8.90
C PRO A 213 5.80 -2.20 7.84
N VAL A 214 5.93 -0.90 7.55
CA VAL A 214 6.93 -0.38 6.61
C VAL A 214 8.33 -0.58 7.16
N ARG A 215 8.55 -0.26 8.45
CA ARG A 215 9.84 -0.46 9.13
C ARG A 215 10.24 -1.93 9.16
N LEU A 216 9.30 -2.82 9.44
CA LEU A 216 9.53 -4.26 9.44
C LEU A 216 9.89 -4.78 8.04
N CYS A 217 9.23 -4.27 6.99
CA CYS A 217 9.56 -4.67 5.62
C CYS A 217 10.97 -4.20 5.22
N LEU A 218 11.32 -2.95 5.56
CA LEU A 218 12.67 -2.41 5.37
C LEU A 218 13.74 -3.23 6.09
N GLU A 219 13.47 -3.65 7.33
CA GLU A 219 14.35 -4.51 8.11
C GLU A 219 14.58 -5.86 7.41
N ARG A 220 13.51 -6.52 6.94
CA ARG A 220 13.59 -7.78 6.19
C ARG A 220 14.41 -7.66 4.90
N LEU A 221 14.31 -6.51 4.22
CA LEU A 221 15.08 -6.23 3.01
C LEU A 221 16.53 -5.78 3.31
N GLY A 222 16.87 -5.51 4.56
CA GLY A 222 18.16 -4.92 4.92
C GLY A 222 18.35 -3.52 4.31
N ARG A 223 17.28 -2.73 4.27
CA ARG A 223 17.23 -1.38 3.68
C ARG A 223 16.74 -0.36 4.70
N ARG A 224 16.94 0.93 4.39
CA ARG A 224 16.59 2.05 5.27
C ARG A 224 15.66 3.06 4.59
N ARG A 225 15.61 3.07 3.26
CA ARG A 225 14.84 4.05 2.48
C ARG A 225 14.04 3.34 1.40
N ALA A 226 12.76 3.67 1.30
CA ALA A 226 11.88 3.18 0.25
C ALA A 226 10.94 4.27 -0.23
N TRP A 227 10.42 4.08 -1.44
CA TRP A 227 9.12 4.61 -1.80
C TRP A 227 8.07 3.53 -1.54
N LEU A 228 6.96 3.91 -0.90
CA LEU A 228 5.77 3.08 -0.76
C LEU A 228 4.74 3.57 -1.77
N VAL A 229 4.27 2.66 -2.63
CA VAL A 229 3.26 2.89 -3.65
C VAL A 229 1.95 2.24 -3.23
#